data_AF-A0A5C8WX43-F1
#
_entry.id   AF-A0A5C8WX43-F1
#
_cell.length_a   1.000
_cell.length_b   1.000
_cell.length_c   1.000
_cell.angle_alpha   90.00
_cell.angle_beta   90.00
_cell.angle_gamma   90.00
#
_symmetry.space_group_name_H-M   'P 1'
#
loop_
_entity.id
_entity.type
_entity.pdbx_description
1 polymer ?
#
loop_
_entity_poly.entity_id
_entity_poly.type
_entity_poly.pdbx_seq_one_letter_code
_entity_poly.pdbx_strand_id
1 'polypeptide(L)'
;MRRIGHGAEGQPRKERARGCGFADATGIFLDRVVAWQDTRTDDGEIRMVAVGVRDGTFYMVVYGDRTTEAGAPIRWIITAWPSHRKERAL
;
A
#
# COMPACT_ATOMS: atom_id res chain seq x y z
N MET A 1 -3.94 0.54 -42.46
CA MET A 1 -2.67 0.05 -41.90
C MET A 1 -1.83 1.24 -41.42
N ARG A 2 -1.68 1.43 -40.11
CA ARG A 2 -0.51 2.03 -39.45
C ARG A 2 -0.62 1.80 -37.94
N ARG A 3 0.54 1.63 -37.32
CA ARG A 3 0.83 0.93 -36.07
C ARG A 3 1.28 1.96 -35.02
N ILE A 4 1.11 1.57 -33.75
CA ILE A 4 1.76 2.05 -32.51
C ILE A 4 1.26 3.39 -31.94
N GLY A 5 0.52 3.29 -30.84
CA GLY A 5 0.47 4.32 -29.80
C GLY A 5 0.96 3.69 -28.49
N HIS A 6 2.19 4.02 -28.09
CA HIS A 6 2.67 3.80 -26.73
C HIS A 6 1.90 4.73 -25.79
N GLY A 7 1.00 4.17 -24.99
CA GLY A 7 0.48 4.82 -23.79
C GLY A 7 1.22 4.23 -22.60
N ALA A 8 2.11 5.03 -21.99
CA ALA A 8 2.85 4.65 -20.79
C ALA A 8 1.88 4.48 -19.61
N GLU A 9 1.41 3.25 -19.40
CA GLU A 9 0.77 2.83 -18.15
C GLU A 9 1.77 2.96 -17.00
N GLY A 10 1.27 3.40 -15.85
CA GLY A 10 2.04 3.99 -14.76
C GLY A 10 3.31 3.23 -14.40
N GLN A 11 4.43 3.94 -14.41
CA GLN A 11 5.70 3.44 -13.87
C GLN A 11 5.49 2.92 -12.44
N PRO A 12 5.83 1.65 -12.12
CA PRO A 12 6.00 1.25 -10.73
C PRO A 12 7.14 2.07 -10.14
N ARG A 13 6.79 3.03 -9.27
CA ARG A 13 7.75 3.96 -8.69
C ARG A 13 8.60 3.26 -7.64
N LYS A 14 9.80 2.85 -8.09
CA LYS A 14 11.04 2.55 -7.35
C LYS A 14 10.96 1.41 -6.33
N GLU A 15 11.05 0.18 -6.85
CA GLU A 15 11.83 -0.87 -6.21
C GLU A 15 13.30 -0.44 -6.15
N ARG A 16 13.74 0.13 -5.02
CA ARG A 16 15.12 0.07 -4.49
C ARG A 16 15.26 1.08 -3.36
N ALA A 17 15.48 0.55 -2.16
CA ALA A 17 16.27 1.11 -1.03
C ALA A 17 15.65 0.96 0.38
N ARG A 18 14.72 0.00 0.62
CA ARG A 18 14.21 -0.27 1.99
C ARG A 18 13.91 -1.74 2.26
N GLY A 19 14.90 -2.62 2.16
CA GLY A 19 15.05 -3.89 2.91
C GLY A 19 13.92 -4.94 3.01
N CYS A 20 12.71 -4.72 2.50
CA CYS A 20 11.59 -5.67 2.53
C CYS A 20 10.78 -5.54 1.24
N GLY A 21 10.33 -6.68 0.68
CA GLY A 21 9.44 -6.67 -0.47
C GLY A 21 8.04 -6.19 -0.05
N PHE A 22 7.25 -5.70 -1.03
CA PHE A 22 5.83 -5.40 -0.79
C PHE A 22 5.08 -6.61 -0.20
N ALA A 23 5.46 -7.83 -0.60
CA ALA A 23 4.86 -9.08 -0.13
C ALA A 23 5.03 -9.32 1.39
N ASP A 24 6.16 -8.93 1.98
CA ASP A 24 6.41 -9.12 3.41
C ASP A 24 5.56 -8.14 4.24
N ALA A 25 5.52 -6.89 3.79
CA ALA A 25 4.82 -5.83 4.51
C ALA A 25 3.29 -5.95 4.43
N THR A 26 2.72 -6.47 3.33
CA THR A 26 1.28 -6.71 3.22
C THR A 26 0.81 -7.91 4.05
N GLY A 27 1.74 -8.77 4.50
CA GLY A 27 1.45 -9.89 5.40
C GLY A 27 0.80 -9.47 6.73
N ILE A 28 0.88 -8.19 7.12
CA ILE A 28 0.18 -7.69 8.31
C ILE A 28 -1.34 -7.92 8.29
N PHE A 29 -1.94 -7.99 7.10
CA PHE A 29 -3.38 -8.18 6.96
C PHE A 29 -3.86 -9.61 7.23
N LEU A 30 -2.94 -10.55 7.45
CA LEU A 30 -3.26 -11.91 7.91
C LEU A 30 -3.59 -11.94 9.41
N ASP A 31 -3.24 -10.89 10.14
CA ASP A 31 -3.44 -10.75 11.57
C ASP A 31 -4.17 -9.43 11.91
N ARG A 32 -4.25 -9.10 13.20
CA ARG A 32 -4.85 -7.85 13.66
C ARG A 32 -4.01 -6.66 13.21
N VAL A 33 -4.67 -5.70 12.57
CA VAL A 33 -4.11 -4.39 12.24
C VAL A 33 -4.89 -3.28 12.95
N VAL A 34 -4.21 -2.19 13.26
CA VAL A 34 -4.83 -0.90 13.55
C VAL A 34 -4.85 -0.11 12.25
N ALA A 35 -6.01 0.44 11.87
CA ALA A 35 -6.15 1.18 10.63
C ALA A 35 -6.92 2.49 10.84
N TRP A 36 -6.53 3.53 10.09
CA TRP A 36 -7.16 4.85 10.11
C TRP A 36 -7.07 5.51 8.74
N GLN A 37 -7.94 6.50 8.48
CA GLN A 37 -7.91 7.26 7.24
C GLN A 37 -6.73 8.24 7.23
N ASP A 38 -5.99 8.28 6.13
CA ASP A 38 -4.98 9.31 5.87
C ASP A 38 -5.65 10.59 5.35
N THR A 39 -5.87 11.54 6.24
CA THR A 39 -6.55 12.82 5.93
C THR A 39 -5.59 13.95 5.57
N ARG A 40 -4.34 13.64 5.22
CA ARG A 40 -3.32 14.67 4.90
C ARG A 40 -3.55 15.36 3.55
N THR A 41 -4.30 14.73 2.65
CA THR A 41 -4.68 15.27 1.34
C THR A 41 -6.19 15.19 1.16
N ASP A 42 -6.75 16.14 0.41
CA ASP A 42 -8.19 16.20 0.07
C ASP A 42 -8.40 16.03 -1.45
N ASP A 43 -7.59 15.17 -2.06
CA ASP A 43 -7.58 14.88 -3.50
C ASP A 43 -8.72 13.93 -3.94
N GLY A 44 -9.71 13.72 -3.07
CA GLY A 44 -10.89 12.87 -3.34
C GLY A 44 -10.61 11.36 -3.29
N GLU A 45 -9.35 10.92 -3.13
CA GLU A 45 -9.01 9.50 -2.94
C GLU A 45 -9.01 9.15 -1.45
N ILE A 46 -9.88 8.21 -1.04
CA ILE A 46 -9.87 7.69 0.33
C ILE A 46 -8.65 6.78 0.50
N ARG A 47 -7.65 7.28 1.24
CA ARG A 47 -6.45 6.54 1.62
C ARG A 47 -6.55 6.09 3.06
N MET A 48 -6.12 4.87 3.31
CA MET A 48 -6.07 4.25 4.63
C MET A 48 -4.62 3.95 4.97
N VAL A 49 -4.25 4.15 6.24
CA VAL A 49 -3.03 3.64 6.83
C VAL A 49 -3.39 2.43 7.67
N ALA A 50 -2.62 1.35 7.56
CA ALA A 50 -2.64 0.23 8.48
C ALA A 50 -1.27 0.02 9.10
N VAL A 51 -1.26 -0.27 10.41
CA VAL A 51 -0.10 -0.74 11.15
C VAL A 51 -0.41 -2.11 11.72
N GLY A 52 0.50 -3.05 11.53
CA GLY A 52 0.40 -4.39 12.08
C GLY A 52 1.77 -5.01 12.27
N VAL A 53 1.78 -6.23 12.81
CA VAL A 53 3.00 -6.99 13.08
C VAL A 53 3.03 -8.22 12.19
N ARG A 54 4.19 -8.49 11.60
CA ARG A 54 4.48 -9.74 10.91
C ARG A 54 5.88 -10.21 11.30
N ASP A 55 5.99 -11.46 11.74
CA ASP A 55 7.27 -12.08 12.13
C ASP A 55 8.07 -11.21 13.12
N GLY A 56 7.37 -10.60 14.09
CA GLY A 56 7.96 -9.71 15.12
C GLY A 56 8.33 -8.31 14.64
N THR A 57 8.13 -8.00 13.35
CA THR A 57 8.41 -6.69 12.75
C THR A 57 7.11 -5.92 12.55
N PHE A 58 7.08 -4.66 12.99
CA PHE A 58 5.98 -3.76 12.69
C PHE A 58 6.12 -3.24 11.26
N TYR A 59 5.02 -3.21 10.52
CA TYR A 59 4.95 -2.59 9.21
C TYR A 59 3.81 -1.58 9.16
N MET A 60 4.02 -0.53 8.37
CA MET A 60 3.00 0.41 7.98
C MET A 60 2.73 0.29 6.49
N VAL A 61 1.45 0.24 6.13
CA VAL A 61 0.96 0.07 4.76
C VAL A 61 -0.08 1.15 4.48
N VAL A 62 0.12 1.91 3.40
CA VAL A 62 -0.87 2.86 2.89
C VAL A 62 -1.55 2.25 1.67
N TYR A 63 -2.87 2.28 1.67
CA TYR A 63 -3.69 1.66 0.62
C TYR A 63 -4.97 2.45 0.36
N GLY A 64 -5.59 2.18 -0.79
CA GLY A 64 -6.99 2.53 -1.04
C GLY A 64 -7.78 1.27 -1.40
N ASP A 65 -9.05 1.21 -1.05
CA ASP A 65 -9.92 0.12 -1.48
C ASP A 65 -10.52 0.46 -2.86
N ARG A 66 -10.51 -0.52 -3.78
CA ARG A 66 -11.00 -0.40 -5.16
C ARG A 66 -11.80 -1.63 -5.53
N THR A 67 -12.47 -1.58 -6.68
CA THR A 67 -13.19 -2.72 -7.26
C THR A 67 -12.55 -3.09 -8.59
N THR A 68 -12.33 -4.38 -8.84
CA THR A 68 -11.87 -4.87 -10.14
C THR A 68 -12.95 -4.72 -11.20
N GLU A 69 -12.59 -4.89 -12.48
CA GLU A 69 -13.56 -4.94 -13.58
C GLU A 69 -14.62 -6.05 -13.37
N ALA A 70 -14.24 -7.14 -12.71
CA ALA A 70 -15.13 -8.25 -12.35
C ALA A 70 -16.00 -7.98 -11.11
N GLY A 71 -15.96 -6.77 -10.54
CA GLY A 71 -16.74 -6.42 -9.35
C GLY A 71 -16.14 -6.88 -8.02
N ALA A 72 -14.95 -7.47 -8.01
CA ALA A 72 -14.33 -7.97 -6.78
C ALA A 72 -13.64 -6.82 -6.01
N PRO A 73 -13.81 -6.73 -4.68
CA PRO A 73 -13.08 -5.74 -3.89
C PRO A 73 -11.59 -6.09 -3.83
N ILE A 74 -10.74 -5.11 -4.01
CA ILE A 74 -9.29 -5.23 -3.87
C ILE A 74 -8.72 -4.08 -3.04
N ARG A 75 -7.60 -4.37 -2.38
CA ARG A 75 -6.81 -3.37 -1.68
C ARG A 75 -5.65 -2.93 -2.57
N TRP A 76 -5.72 -1.72 -3.10
CA TRP A 76 -4.66 -1.12 -3.90
C TRP A 76 -3.58 -0.55 -2.98
N ILE A 77 -2.45 -1.26 -2.90
CA ILE A 77 -1.34 -0.84 -2.04
C ILE A 77 -0.60 0.32 -2.72
N ILE A 78 -0.57 1.47 -2.06
CA ILE A 78 0.12 2.68 -2.54
C ILE A 78 1.58 2.61 -2.13
N THR A 79 1.86 2.23 -0.88
CA THR A 79 3.22 2.14 -0.33
C THR A 79 3.26 1.33 0.96
N ALA A 80 4.39 0.70 1.27
CA ALA A 80 4.57 -0.16 2.44
C ALA A 80 6.02 -0.12 2.94
N TRP A 81 6.23 -0.10 4.27
CA TRP A 81 7.56 -0.11 4.88
C TRP A 81 7.56 -0.62 6.32
N PRO A 82 8.72 -1.07 6.85
CA PRO A 82 8.85 -1.41 8.27
C PRO A 82 8.69 -0.16 9.11
N SER A 83 7.84 -0.22 10.15
CA SER A 83 7.56 0.91 11.02
C SER A 83 8.79 1.29 11.83
N HIS A 84 9.17 2.58 11.76
CA HIS A 84 10.28 3.10 12.56
C HIS A 84 9.91 3.12 14.06
N ARG A 85 10.90 3.20 14.97
CA ARG A 85 10.66 3.19 16.44
C ARG A 85 9.63 4.22 16.91
N LYS A 86 9.55 5.38 16.24
CA LYS A 86 8.58 6.44 16.55
C LYS A 86 7.15 6.13 16.08
N GLU A 87 7.01 5.28 15.07
CA GLU A 87 5.72 4.87 14.48
C GLU A 87 5.07 3.71 15.27
N ARG A 88 5.84 3.02 16.13
CA ARG A 88 5.36 1.95 17.02
C ARG A 88 4.60 2.44 18.27
N ALA A 89 4.56 3.75 18.50
CA ALA A 89 3.99 4.34 19.71
C ALA A 89 2.56 4.90 19.51
N LEU A 90 1.96 4.64 18.34
CA LEU A 90 0.59 5.01 17.99
C LEU A 90 -0.43 3.98 18.48
#